data_AF-A0A6L4AZM7-F1
#
_entry.id   AF-A0A6L4AZM7-F1
#
_cell.length_a   1.000
_cell.length_b   1.000
_cell.length_c   1.000
_cell.angle_alpha   90.00
_cell.angle_beta   90.00
_cell.angle_gamma   90.00
#
_symmetry.space_group_name_H-M   'P 1'
#
loop_
_entity.id
_entity.type
_entity.pdbx_description
1 polymer ?
#
loop_
_entity_poly.entity_id
_entity_poly.type
_entity_poly.pdbx_seq_one_letter_code
_entity_poly.pdbx_strand_id
1 'polypeptide(L)'
;MPISLLLRSAPARRLLAAAALLYALPAPAASLFGVVTDRAAPAAVEAARQHLARHPGDRIQLRTPAQLTAASDRQLRQWLEADAVLAVSAFGDPARRLIDALPASRATTVLAMNGEQRLSLLSRGRAGS
;
A
#
# COMPACT_ATOMS: atom_id res chain seq x y z
N MET A 1 36.43 45.09 30.33
CA MET A 1 35.31 44.11 30.43
C MET A 1 34.14 44.84 31.09
N PRO A 2 32.89 44.73 30.58
CA PRO A 2 32.13 43.48 30.38
C PRO A 2 31.72 43.26 28.91
N ILE A 3 31.91 42.04 28.37
CA ILE A 3 30.98 40.89 28.36
C ILE A 3 29.78 41.14 27.42
N SER A 4 30.04 40.81 26.16
CA SER A 4 29.12 40.55 25.07
C SER A 4 28.06 39.53 25.49
N LEU A 5 26.78 39.81 25.22
CA LEU A 5 25.71 38.78 25.08
C LEU A 5 24.41 39.39 24.50
N LEU A 6 24.54 40.23 23.47
CA LEU A 6 23.44 40.49 22.54
C LEU A 6 23.83 39.89 21.18
N LEU A 7 22.85 39.33 20.49
CA LEU A 7 22.94 38.62 19.20
C LEU A 7 23.41 37.16 19.26
N ARG A 8 22.48 36.22 19.51
CA ARG A 8 22.60 34.84 18.95
C ARG A 8 21.33 33.97 18.93
N SER A 9 20.12 34.53 19.08
CA SER A 9 18.87 33.74 19.14
C SER A 9 18.14 33.54 17.80
N ALA A 10 18.48 34.31 16.76
CA ALA A 10 17.86 34.21 15.44
C ALA A 10 18.08 32.87 14.68
N PRO A 11 19.26 32.22 14.71
CA PRO A 11 19.45 30.96 13.98
C PRO A 11 18.71 29.79 14.65
N ALA A 12 18.65 29.78 15.99
CA ALA A 12 17.96 28.72 16.74
C ALA A 12 16.46 28.69 16.44
N ARG A 13 15.81 29.85 16.34
CA ARG A 13 14.37 29.94 15.99
C ARG A 13 14.09 29.49 14.55
N ARG A 14 14.99 29.79 13.61
CA ARG A 14 14.89 29.32 12.22
C ARG A 14 15.09 27.80 12.10
N LEU A 15 16.04 27.25 12.86
CA LEU A 15 16.28 25.80 12.91
C LEU A 15 15.09 25.05 13.54
N LEU A 16 14.52 25.57 14.63
CA LEU A 16 13.31 25.01 15.25
C LEU A 16 12.10 25.07 14.31
N ALA A 17 11.91 26.18 13.59
CA ALA A 17 10.85 26.31 12.60
C ALA A 17 11.03 25.34 11.43
N ALA A 18 12.27 25.16 10.93
CA ALA A 18 12.57 24.19 9.88
C ALA A 18 12.34 22.74 10.35
N ALA A 19 12.75 22.41 11.58
CA ALA A 19 12.51 21.09 12.16
C ALA A 19 11.01 20.80 12.36
N ALA A 20 10.24 21.79 12.81
CA ALA A 20 8.78 21.67 12.93
C ALA A 20 8.11 21.49 11.55
N LEU A 21 8.59 22.17 10.52
CA LEU A 21 8.10 22.03 9.15
C LEU A 21 8.40 20.65 8.56
N LEU A 22 9.60 20.11 8.84
CA LEU A 22 9.98 18.75 8.45
C LEU A 22 9.19 17.68 9.21
N TYR A 23 8.84 17.94 10.48
CA TYR A 23 8.02 17.04 11.29
C TYR A 23 6.55 17.00 10.82
N ALA A 24 6.07 18.10 10.22
CA ALA A 24 4.73 18.18 9.65
C ALA A 24 4.60 17.58 8.25
N LEU A 25 5.68 17.02 7.68
CA LEU A 25 5.60 16.35 6.38
C LEU A 25 4.66 15.14 6.50
N PRO A 26 3.64 15.04 5.63
CA PRO A 26 2.76 13.87 5.62
C PRO A 26 3.61 12.63 5.31
N ALA A 27 3.51 11.61 6.15
CA ALA A 27 4.07 10.30 5.83
C ALA A 27 3.44 9.81 4.51
N PRO A 28 4.21 9.16 3.62
CA PRO A 28 3.69 8.68 2.35
C PRO A 28 2.56 7.69 2.62
N ALA A 29 1.38 8.00 2.09
CA ALA A 29 0.22 7.13 2.10
C ALA A 29 0.49 5.89 1.24
N ALA A 30 0.45 4.70 1.85
CA ALA A 30 0.60 3.45 1.11
C ALA A 30 -0.75 2.98 0.56
N SER A 31 -0.75 2.39 -0.63
CA SER A 31 -1.93 1.82 -1.26
C SER A 31 -1.83 0.30 -1.43
N LEU A 32 -2.90 -0.40 -1.05
CA LEU A 32 -3.03 -1.86 -1.13
C LEU A 32 -4.26 -2.24 -1.95
N PHE A 33 -4.05 -3.10 -2.94
CA PHE A 33 -5.12 -3.84 -3.61
C PHE A 33 -5.13 -5.28 -3.12
N GLY A 34 -6.25 -5.74 -2.58
CA GLY A 34 -6.42 -7.09 -2.05
C GLY A 34 -7.51 -7.86 -2.78
N VAL A 35 -7.21 -9.10 -3.18
CA VAL A 35 -8.20 -10.08 -3.63
C VAL A 35 -8.33 -11.16 -2.56
N VAL A 36 -9.52 -11.26 -1.97
CA VAL A 36 -9.83 -12.21 -0.89
C VAL A 36 -11.14 -12.92 -1.17
N THR A 37 -11.27 -14.18 -0.77
CA THR A 37 -12.52 -14.94 -0.99
C THR A 37 -13.70 -14.32 -0.26
N ASP A 38 -14.92 -14.57 -0.74
CA ASP A 38 -16.15 -14.06 -0.12
C ASP A 38 -16.27 -14.48 1.36
N ARG A 39 -15.79 -15.68 1.70
CA ARG A 39 -15.74 -16.17 3.10
C ARG A 39 -14.78 -15.37 3.97
N ALA A 40 -13.64 -14.94 3.43
CA ALA A 40 -12.64 -14.17 4.18
C ALA A 40 -12.90 -12.65 4.18
N ALA A 41 -13.78 -12.18 3.28
CA ALA A 41 -14.04 -10.75 3.09
C ALA A 41 -14.44 -10.01 4.39
N PRO A 42 -15.32 -10.53 5.27
CA PRO A 42 -15.67 -9.82 6.51
C PRO A 42 -14.46 -9.60 7.42
N ALA A 43 -13.62 -10.63 7.60
CA ALA A 43 -12.41 -10.53 8.42
C ALA A 43 -11.38 -9.59 7.79
N ALA A 44 -11.21 -9.64 6.47
CA ALA A 44 -10.30 -8.76 5.75
C ALA A 44 -10.72 -7.29 5.83
N VAL A 45 -12.03 -7.01 5.72
CA VAL A 45 -12.58 -5.66 5.88
C VAL A 45 -12.34 -5.15 7.30
N GLU A 46 -12.55 -5.98 8.31
CA GLU A 46 -12.29 -5.60 9.70
C GLU A 46 -10.80 -5.30 9.94
N ALA A 47 -9.90 -6.17 9.46
CA ALA A 47 -8.47 -5.93 9.52
C ALA A 47 -8.07 -4.63 8.80
N ALA A 48 -8.65 -4.36 7.62
CA ALA A 48 -8.42 -3.12 6.88
C ALA A 48 -8.88 -1.89 7.66
N ARG A 49 -10.05 -1.93 8.31
CA ARG A 49 -10.52 -0.82 9.16
C ARG A 49 -9.59 -0.57 10.34
N GLN A 50 -9.15 -1.62 11.02
CA GLN A 50 -8.21 -1.50 12.13
C GLN A 50 -6.86 -0.94 11.68
N HIS A 51 -6.39 -1.32 10.49
CA HIS A 51 -5.18 -0.75 9.87
C HIS A 51 -5.37 0.74 9.58
N LEU A 52 -6.45 1.11 8.88
CA LEU A 52 -6.74 2.50 8.53
C LEU A 52 -6.96 3.40 9.75
N ALA A 53 -7.46 2.86 10.87
CA ALA A 53 -7.54 3.59 12.13
C ALA A 53 -6.17 3.99 12.69
N ARG A 54 -5.13 3.18 12.44
CA ARG A 54 -3.73 3.45 12.84
C ARG A 54 -2.95 4.20 11.76
N HIS A 55 -3.36 4.03 10.50
CA HIS A 55 -2.71 4.57 9.31
C HIS A 55 -3.74 5.28 8.43
N PRO A 56 -4.25 6.46 8.84
CA PRO A 56 -5.36 7.13 8.17
C PRO A 56 -5.01 7.66 6.77
N GLY A 57 -3.71 7.78 6.44
CA GLY A 57 -3.26 8.13 5.10
C GLY A 57 -3.37 6.99 4.09
N ASP A 58 -3.32 5.74 4.57
CA ASP A 58 -3.26 4.56 3.69
C ASP A 58 -4.59 4.33 2.96
N ARG A 59 -4.52 3.59 1.85
CA ARG A 59 -5.70 3.24 1.04
C ARG A 59 -5.74 1.74 0.82
N ILE A 60 -6.84 1.10 1.19
CA ILE A 60 -7.02 -0.34 1.00
C ILE A 60 -8.25 -0.58 0.12
N GLN A 61 -8.07 -1.27 -0.99
CA GLN A 61 -9.14 -1.70 -1.90
C GLN A 61 -9.23 -3.21 -1.89
N LEU A 62 -10.30 -3.75 -1.30
CA LEU A 62 -10.57 -5.19 -1.27
C LEU A 62 -11.60 -5.58 -2.32
N ARG A 63 -11.35 -6.68 -3.03
CA ARG A 63 -12.25 -7.29 -4.00
C ARG A 63 -12.32 -8.80 -3.81
N THR A 64 -13.40 -9.40 -4.25
CA THR A 64 -13.54 -10.86 -4.32
C THR A 64 -13.14 -11.39 -5.69
N PRO A 65 -12.78 -12.68 -5.83
CA PRO A 65 -12.47 -13.28 -7.13
C PRO A 65 -13.60 -13.08 -8.15
N ALA A 66 -14.87 -13.17 -7.71
CA ALA A 66 -16.02 -12.91 -8.56
C ALA A 66 -16.07 -11.44 -9.05
N GLN A 67 -15.80 -10.48 -8.17
CA GLN A 67 -15.71 -9.06 -8.54
C GLN A 67 -14.53 -8.77 -9.47
N LEU A 68 -13.41 -9.47 -9.27
CA LEU A 68 -12.27 -9.37 -10.15
C LEU A 68 -12.61 -9.86 -11.55
N THR A 69 -13.21 -11.03 -11.70
CA THR A 69 -13.64 -11.56 -13.00
C THR A 69 -14.69 -10.65 -13.66
N ALA A 70 -15.62 -10.08 -12.90
CA ALA A 70 -16.61 -9.13 -13.42
C ALA A 70 -16.03 -7.76 -13.80
N ALA A 71 -14.81 -7.44 -13.38
CA ALA A 71 -14.20 -6.15 -13.65
C ALA A 71 -13.72 -6.04 -15.11
N SER A 72 -13.89 -4.86 -15.69
CA SER A 72 -13.21 -4.52 -16.95
C SER A 72 -11.69 -4.43 -16.76
N ASP A 73 -10.94 -4.58 -17.85
CA ASP A 73 -9.47 -4.45 -17.80
C ASP A 73 -9.02 -3.07 -17.35
N ARG A 74 -9.81 -2.02 -17.64
CA ARG A 74 -9.54 -0.67 -17.16
C ARG A 74 -9.63 -0.60 -15.63
N GLN A 75 -10.65 -1.22 -15.04
CA GLN A 75 -10.82 -1.26 -13.58
C GLN A 75 -9.69 -2.07 -12.94
N LEU A 76 -9.33 -3.21 -13.52
CA LEU A 76 -8.20 -4.01 -13.04
C LEU A 76 -6.89 -3.20 -13.05
N ARG A 77 -6.59 -2.50 -14.16
CA ARG A 77 -5.41 -1.62 -14.22
C ARG A 77 -5.45 -0.53 -13.16
N GLN A 78 -6.60 0.10 -12.94
CA GLN A 78 -6.74 1.11 -11.88
C GLN A 78 -6.50 0.56 -10.48
N TRP A 79 -6.93 -0.67 -10.19
CA TRP A 79 -6.64 -1.32 -8.91
C TRP A 79 -5.15 -1.68 -8.79
N LEU A 80 -4.50 -2.05 -9.89
CA LEU A 80 -3.09 -2.39 -9.95
C LEU A 80 -2.13 -1.18 -9.98
N GLU A 81 -2.64 0.05 -9.91
CA GLU A 81 -1.85 1.24 -9.59
C GLU A 81 -1.42 1.28 -8.11
N ALA A 82 -1.89 0.33 -7.29
CA ALA A 82 -1.52 0.23 -5.89
C ALA A 82 -0.03 -0.11 -5.68
N ASP A 83 0.53 0.35 -4.56
CA ASP A 83 1.92 0.08 -4.17
C ASP A 83 2.15 -1.38 -3.79
N ALA A 84 1.11 -2.02 -3.24
CA ALA A 84 1.09 -3.41 -2.85
C ALA A 84 -0.14 -4.15 -3.41
N VAL A 85 0.06 -5.42 -3.79
CA VAL A 85 -1.00 -6.34 -4.18
C VAL A 85 -0.97 -7.57 -3.28
N LEU A 86 -2.12 -7.91 -2.72
CA LEU A 86 -2.35 -9.13 -1.96
C LEU A 86 -3.37 -9.99 -2.71
N ALA A 87 -3.02 -11.22 -3.08
CA ALA A 87 -3.95 -12.17 -3.69
C ALA A 87 -4.02 -13.44 -2.84
N VAL A 88 -5.17 -13.65 -2.18
CA VAL A 88 -5.40 -14.82 -1.33
C VAL A 88 -6.43 -15.71 -1.98
N SER A 89 -6.06 -16.96 -2.24
CA SER A 89 -6.99 -17.97 -2.77
C SER A 89 -7.68 -17.56 -4.08
N ALA A 90 -6.92 -16.89 -4.94
CA ALA A 90 -7.27 -16.71 -6.34
C ALA A 90 -6.90 -17.97 -7.13
N PHE A 91 -7.89 -18.56 -7.81
CA PHE A 91 -7.75 -19.75 -8.65
C PHE A 91 -8.49 -19.56 -9.97
N GLY A 92 -8.04 -20.22 -11.03
CA GLY A 92 -8.69 -20.22 -12.34
C GLY A 92 -8.59 -18.87 -13.05
N ASP A 93 -9.71 -18.45 -13.66
CA ASP A 93 -9.78 -17.19 -14.41
C ASP A 93 -9.32 -15.96 -13.60
N PRO A 94 -9.79 -15.72 -12.35
CA PRO A 94 -9.26 -14.64 -11.51
C PRO A 94 -7.73 -14.67 -11.36
N ALA A 95 -7.13 -15.85 -11.16
CA ALA A 95 -5.68 -15.98 -11.02
C ALA A 95 -4.96 -15.65 -12.34
N ARG A 96 -5.48 -16.17 -13.45
CA ARG A 96 -4.91 -15.90 -14.78
C ARG A 96 -4.94 -14.42 -15.13
N ARG A 97 -6.05 -13.73 -14.86
CA ARG A 97 -6.14 -12.28 -15.07
C ARG A 97 -5.10 -11.50 -14.26
N LEU A 98 -4.83 -11.91 -13.01
CA LEU A 98 -3.77 -11.30 -12.21
C LEU A 98 -2.39 -11.63 -12.77
N ILE A 99 -2.14 -12.89 -13.16
CA ILE A 99 -0.86 -13.31 -13.75
C ILE A 99 -0.53 -12.48 -14.99
N ASP A 100 -1.52 -12.24 -15.85
CA ASP A 100 -1.33 -11.50 -17.10
C ASP A 100 -1.15 -9.98 -16.86
N ALA A 101 -1.79 -9.43 -15.82
CA ALA A 101 -1.79 -7.99 -15.56
C ALA A 101 -0.67 -7.51 -14.60
N LEU A 102 -0.23 -8.34 -13.66
CA LEU A 102 0.78 -8.00 -12.64
C LEU A 102 2.14 -7.56 -13.20
N PRO A 103 2.66 -8.10 -14.32
CA PRO A 103 3.92 -7.65 -14.91
C PRO A 103 3.91 -6.17 -15.34
N ALA A 104 2.73 -5.63 -15.68
CA ALA A 104 2.56 -4.23 -16.07
C ALA A 104 2.16 -3.30 -14.89
N SER A 105 2.01 -3.85 -13.69
CA SER A 105 1.60 -3.10 -12.48
C SER A 105 2.76 -2.30 -11.89
N ARG A 106 2.43 -1.20 -11.19
CA ARG A 106 3.38 -0.43 -10.37
C ARG A 106 3.65 -1.05 -9.00
N ALA A 107 2.98 -2.14 -8.65
CA ALA A 107 3.11 -2.79 -7.35
C ALA A 107 4.56 -3.25 -7.11
N THR A 108 5.18 -2.65 -6.10
CA THR A 108 6.53 -2.99 -5.64
C THR A 108 6.51 -4.19 -4.71
N THR A 109 5.37 -4.45 -4.07
CA THR A 109 5.14 -5.63 -3.23
C THR A 109 3.97 -6.42 -3.80
N VAL A 110 4.18 -7.71 -4.06
CA VAL A 110 3.11 -8.63 -4.46
C VAL A 110 3.20 -9.83 -3.55
N LEU A 111 2.09 -10.19 -2.94
CA LEU A 111 2.01 -11.37 -2.09
C LEU A 111 0.83 -12.22 -2.56
N ALA A 112 1.13 -13.39 -3.09
CA ALA A 112 0.14 -14.38 -3.43
C ALA A 112 0.21 -15.55 -2.44
N MET A 113 -0.92 -15.86 -1.81
CA MET A 113 -1.01 -16.89 -0.78
C MET A 113 -2.15 -17.85 -1.07
N ASN A 114 -1.93 -19.14 -0.82
CA ASN A 114 -2.95 -20.18 -0.93
C ASN A 114 -3.72 -20.14 -2.25
N GLY A 115 -3.05 -19.86 -3.37
CA GLY A 115 -3.61 -19.69 -4.72
C GLY A 115 -2.84 -20.50 -5.77
N GLU A 116 -3.00 -20.15 -7.06
CA GLU A 116 -2.25 -20.82 -8.13
C GLU A 116 -0.73 -20.69 -7.99
N GLN A 117 0.00 -21.76 -8.30
CA GLN A 117 1.47 -21.80 -8.25
C GLN A 117 2.11 -20.69 -9.10
N ARG A 118 1.59 -20.43 -10.31
CA ARG A 118 2.11 -19.37 -11.18
C ARG A 118 1.93 -17.97 -10.58
N LEU A 119 0.84 -17.74 -9.85
CA LEU A 119 0.61 -16.49 -9.15
C LEU A 119 1.55 -16.36 -7.94
N SER A 120 1.80 -17.46 -7.23
CA SER A 120 2.80 -17.52 -6.14
C SER A 120 4.21 -17.14 -6.61
N LEU A 121 4.61 -17.54 -7.82
CA LEU A 121 5.90 -17.17 -8.42
C LEU A 121 6.05 -15.67 -8.71
N LEU A 122 4.95 -14.92 -8.78
CA LEU A 122 4.96 -13.46 -8.93
C LEU A 122 5.13 -12.72 -7.60
N SER A 123 5.12 -13.45 -6.47
CA SER A 123 5.31 -12.86 -5.16
C SER A 123 6.71 -12.26 -5.05
N ARG A 124 6.78 -11.03 -4.57
CA ARG A 124 8.01 -10.25 -4.42
C ARG A 124 7.83 -9.21 -3.33
N GLY A 125 8.89 -8.96 -2.57
CA GLY A 125 8.91 -7.92 -1.55
C GLY A 125 9.83 -6.77 -1.96
N ARG A 126 9.51 -5.56 -1.48
CA ARG A 126 10.40 -4.38 -1.60
C ARG A 126 11.78 -4.60 -0.98
N ALA A 127 11.91 -5.54 -0.04
CA ALA A 127 13.17 -5.89 0.63
C ALA A 127 14.03 -6.93 -0.12
N GLY A 128 13.54 -7.47 -1.25
CA GLY A 128 14.20 -8.59 -1.94
C GLY A 128 14.01 -9.91 -1.17
N SER A 129 13.59 -10.93 -1.90
CA SER A 129 13.82 -12.33 -1.54
C SER A 129 14.44 -12.99 -2.76
#